data_AF-A0AA36JJ74-F1
#
_entry.id   AF-A0AA36JJ74-F1
#
_cell.length_a   1.000
_cell.length_b   1.000
_cell.length_c   1.000
_cell.angle_alpha   90.00
_cell.angle_beta   90.00
_cell.angle_gamma   90.00
#
_symmetry.space_group_name_H-M   'P 1'
#
loop_
_entity.id
_entity.type
_entity.pdbx_description
1 polymer ?
#
loop_
_entity_poly.entity_id
_entity_poly.type
_entity_poly.pdbx_seq_one_letter_code
_entity_poly.pdbx_strand_id
1 'polypeptide(L)'
;MAAVGPLGEPSEWGSARNFKVALRRWAPQAAPKAAVIILHGGVGWHSGYFDVFGKALQAAGYAAVAYDQVGCGYSEGVPGYVDSYEEVVGDLQMRLEEDSSPMQEQKRYKCPVFVYGESAGGLLALRHGVGRAAAGLPPGPAEGYLLSGPLVKIKQEMIPPPCVVGIVKILSRFFPRLPLPGIDVVSTFDAAFGDKRWAAAGKADPVVRRVMDARMHVR
;
A
#
# COMPACT_ATOMS: atom_id res chain seq x y z
N MET A 1 -14.46 -11.78 20.18
CA MET A 1 -13.46 -10.77 19.79
C MET A 1 -12.90 -11.18 18.43
N ALA A 2 -12.84 -10.29 17.44
CA ALA A 2 -12.24 -10.62 16.14
C ALA A 2 -10.76 -10.99 16.33
N ALA A 3 -10.27 -11.97 15.57
CA ALA A 3 -8.87 -12.36 15.62
C ALA A 3 -7.96 -11.16 15.32
N VAL A 4 -6.93 -10.97 16.14
CA VAL A 4 -5.90 -9.93 15.96
C VAL A 4 -4.70 -10.63 15.34
N GLY A 5 -4.46 -10.42 14.05
CA GLY A 5 -3.33 -11.01 13.33
C GLY A 5 -3.55 -11.06 11.80
N PRO A 6 -2.47 -11.24 11.01
CA PRO A 6 -2.57 -11.38 9.57
C PRO A 6 -3.44 -12.59 9.21
N LEU A 7 -4.32 -12.40 8.22
CA LEU A 7 -5.03 -13.50 7.57
C LEU A 7 -4.05 -14.49 6.92
N GLY A 8 -4.51 -15.73 6.64
CA GLY A 8 -3.74 -16.76 5.91
C GLY A 8 -3.30 -16.33 4.50
N GLU A 9 -2.67 -17.21 3.72
CA GLU A 9 -2.02 -16.80 2.45
C GLU A 9 -2.98 -16.04 1.50
N PRO A 10 -2.55 -14.89 0.95
CA PRO A 10 -3.34 -14.10 0.02
C PRO A 10 -3.40 -14.75 -1.37
N SER A 11 -4.39 -14.36 -2.16
CA SER A 11 -4.41 -14.68 -3.60
C SER A 11 -3.42 -13.80 -4.37
N GLU A 12 -3.05 -14.16 -5.61
CA GLU A 12 -2.05 -13.42 -6.39
C GLU A 12 -2.63 -12.76 -7.65
N TRP A 13 -2.03 -11.65 -8.08
CA TRP A 13 -2.23 -11.05 -9.41
C TRP A 13 -0.89 -10.53 -9.97
N GLY A 14 -0.82 -10.26 -11.28
CA GLY A 14 0.38 -9.70 -11.91
C GLY A 14 0.35 -8.18 -11.92
N SER A 15 1.39 -7.53 -11.37
CA SER A 15 1.52 -6.08 -11.41
C SER A 15 1.83 -5.55 -12.81
N ALA A 16 1.80 -4.22 -13.01
CA ALA A 16 2.18 -3.60 -14.28
C ALA A 16 3.66 -3.84 -14.63
N ARG A 17 4.43 -4.32 -13.65
CA ARG A 17 5.85 -4.64 -13.74
C ARG A 17 6.13 -6.14 -13.75
N ASN A 18 5.10 -6.99 -13.93
CA ASN A 18 5.17 -8.44 -13.93
C ASN A 18 5.64 -9.07 -12.61
N PHE A 19 5.41 -8.40 -11.48
CA PHE A 19 5.59 -9.00 -10.16
C PHE A 19 4.31 -9.72 -9.73
N LYS A 20 4.44 -10.85 -9.05
CA LYS A 20 3.32 -11.43 -8.31
C LYS A 20 3.00 -10.57 -7.11
N VAL A 21 1.77 -10.10 -7.05
CA VAL A 21 1.28 -9.23 -6.00
C VAL A 21 0.20 -9.93 -5.20
N ALA A 22 0.43 -10.02 -3.90
CA ALA A 22 -0.50 -10.57 -2.94
C ALA A 22 -1.73 -9.65 -2.78
N LEU A 23 -2.92 -10.25 -2.74
CA LEU A 23 -4.18 -9.55 -2.63
C LEU A 23 -5.18 -10.27 -1.72
N ARG A 24 -5.97 -9.47 -1.03
CA ARG A 24 -7.05 -9.88 -0.13
C ARG A 24 -8.35 -9.22 -0.58
N ARG A 25 -9.45 -9.96 -0.47
CA ARG A 25 -10.78 -9.51 -0.90
C ARG A 25 -11.80 -9.75 0.18
N TRP A 26 -12.72 -8.80 0.30
CA TRP A 26 -13.91 -8.90 1.12
C TRP A 26 -15.09 -8.45 0.27
N ALA A 27 -16.06 -9.33 0.06
CA ALA A 27 -17.18 -9.07 -0.85
C ALA A 27 -18.51 -9.44 -0.17
N PRO A 28 -19.54 -8.57 -0.22
CA PRO A 28 -20.87 -8.91 0.28
C PRO A 28 -21.51 -9.99 -0.61
N GLN A 29 -22.52 -10.68 -0.09
CA GLN A 29 -23.29 -11.65 -0.88
C GLN A 29 -24.20 -10.98 -1.93
N ALA A 30 -24.72 -9.79 -1.60
CA ALA A 30 -25.54 -8.98 -2.50
C ALA A 30 -24.67 -8.09 -3.40
N ALA A 31 -25.27 -7.44 -4.39
CA ALA A 31 -24.59 -6.44 -5.21
C ALA A 31 -24.00 -5.33 -4.31
N PRO A 32 -22.70 -5.02 -4.44
CA PRO A 32 -22.05 -4.02 -3.61
C PRO A 32 -22.53 -2.61 -3.97
N LYS A 33 -22.61 -1.73 -2.96
CA LYS A 33 -22.90 -0.30 -3.14
C LYS A 33 -21.76 0.43 -3.84
N ALA A 34 -20.53 0.03 -3.52
CA ALA A 34 -19.29 0.49 -4.14
C ALA A 34 -18.18 -0.51 -3.86
N ALA A 35 -17.08 -0.38 -4.61
CA ALA A 35 -15.84 -1.09 -4.36
C ALA A 35 -14.78 -0.15 -3.76
N VAL A 36 -13.92 -0.67 -2.89
CA VAL A 36 -12.83 0.07 -2.25
C VAL A 36 -11.50 -0.65 -2.50
N ILE A 37 -10.55 0.03 -3.14
CA ILE A 37 -9.15 -0.40 -3.19
C ILE A 37 -8.41 0.20 -2.01
N ILE A 38 -7.75 -0.64 -1.21
CA ILE A 38 -7.06 -0.26 0.02
C ILE A 38 -5.56 -0.33 -0.23
N LEU A 39 -4.89 0.80 -0.03
CA LEU A 39 -3.44 0.94 -0.10
C LEU A 39 -2.89 1.06 1.32
N HIS A 40 -2.07 0.09 1.72
CA HIS A 40 -1.43 0.10 3.03
C HIS A 40 -0.37 1.20 3.14
N GLY A 41 0.13 1.41 4.35
CA GLY A 41 1.21 2.34 4.67
C GLY A 41 2.57 1.99 4.05
N GLY A 42 3.63 2.40 4.76
CA GLY A 42 5.01 2.29 4.26
C GLY A 42 5.52 0.86 4.08
N VAL A 43 6.77 0.76 3.64
CA VAL A 43 7.47 -0.53 3.48
C VAL A 43 7.49 -1.28 4.81
N GLY A 44 7.31 -2.59 4.76
CA GLY A 44 7.21 -3.46 5.93
C GLY A 44 5.78 -3.62 6.47
N TRP A 45 4.80 -2.90 5.90
CA TRP A 45 3.37 -3.18 6.09
C TRP A 45 2.87 -4.19 5.05
N HIS A 46 1.67 -4.71 5.26
CA HIS A 46 0.97 -5.55 4.28
C HIS A 46 -0.55 -5.47 4.48
N SER A 47 -1.31 -5.93 3.49
CA SER A 47 -2.78 -5.90 3.40
C SER A 47 -3.53 -6.60 4.55
N GLY A 48 -2.85 -7.45 5.32
CA GLY A 48 -3.47 -8.26 6.37
C GLY A 48 -3.97 -7.44 7.55
N TYR A 49 -3.36 -6.27 7.82
CA TYR A 49 -3.81 -5.34 8.86
C TYR A 49 -5.18 -4.73 8.57
N PHE A 50 -5.67 -4.84 7.33
CA PHE A 50 -6.96 -4.31 6.93
C PHE A 50 -8.10 -5.31 7.06
N ASP A 51 -7.91 -6.50 7.63
CA ASP A 51 -9.01 -7.49 7.73
C ASP A 51 -10.22 -6.98 8.51
N VAL A 52 -10.01 -6.32 9.64
CA VAL A 52 -11.10 -5.73 10.42
C VAL A 52 -11.84 -4.66 9.61
N PHE A 53 -11.10 -3.82 8.89
CA PHE A 53 -11.68 -2.77 8.05
C PHE A 53 -12.42 -3.35 6.84
N GLY A 54 -11.82 -4.33 6.16
CA GLY A 54 -12.41 -5.04 5.02
C GLY A 54 -13.70 -5.77 5.40
N LYS A 55 -13.74 -6.44 6.56
CA LYS A 55 -14.95 -7.06 7.11
C LYS A 55 -16.02 -6.02 7.48
N ALA A 56 -15.62 -4.87 8.01
CA ALA A 56 -16.56 -3.79 8.29
C ALA A 56 -17.19 -3.22 7.01
N LEU A 57 -16.37 -3.03 5.95
CA LEU A 57 -16.85 -2.63 4.62
C LEU A 57 -17.81 -3.67 4.04
N GLN A 58 -17.43 -4.95 4.08
CA GLN A 58 -18.25 -6.07 3.65
C GLN A 58 -19.62 -6.08 4.36
N ALA A 59 -19.63 -5.96 5.69
CA ALA A 59 -20.84 -5.94 6.49
C ALA A 59 -21.74 -4.72 6.17
N ALA A 60 -21.13 -3.59 5.77
CA ALA A 60 -21.85 -2.39 5.34
C ALA A 60 -22.35 -2.45 3.88
N GLY A 61 -22.03 -3.52 3.13
CA GLY A 61 -22.45 -3.73 1.75
C GLY A 61 -21.48 -3.18 0.70
N TYR A 62 -20.21 -3.01 1.05
CA TYR A 62 -19.14 -2.58 0.15
C TYR A 62 -18.21 -3.75 -0.17
N ALA A 63 -17.75 -3.82 -1.41
CA ALA A 63 -16.64 -4.69 -1.77
C ALA A 63 -15.33 -3.99 -1.42
N ALA A 64 -14.34 -4.75 -0.96
CA ALA A 64 -13.03 -4.21 -0.63
C ALA A 64 -11.93 -5.14 -1.14
N VAL A 65 -10.85 -4.54 -1.64
CA VAL A 65 -9.63 -5.26 -1.99
C VAL A 65 -8.43 -4.49 -1.47
N ALA A 66 -7.57 -5.19 -0.74
CA ALA A 66 -6.26 -4.70 -0.34
C ALA A 66 -5.20 -5.54 -1.04
N TYR A 67 -4.12 -4.93 -1.49
CA TYR A 67 -2.97 -5.66 -2.01
C TYR A 67 -1.70 -5.22 -1.31
N ASP A 68 -0.71 -6.09 -1.28
CA ASP A 68 0.60 -5.75 -0.75
C ASP A 68 1.36 -5.03 -1.87
N GLN A 69 1.71 -3.77 -1.69
CA GLN A 69 2.53 -3.05 -2.67
C GLN A 69 3.82 -3.85 -2.96
N VAL A 70 4.30 -3.87 -4.20
CA VAL A 70 5.51 -4.61 -4.62
C VAL A 70 6.67 -4.34 -3.65
N GLY A 71 7.37 -5.41 -3.23
CA GLY A 71 8.41 -5.37 -2.22
C GLY A 71 7.90 -5.28 -0.77
N CYS A 72 6.59 -5.39 -0.55
CA CYS A 72 5.98 -5.44 0.78
C CYS A 72 5.22 -6.75 0.97
N GLY A 73 5.09 -7.17 2.23
CA GLY A 73 4.29 -8.33 2.61
C GLY A 73 4.66 -9.61 1.86
N TYR A 74 3.64 -10.21 1.26
CA TYR A 74 3.71 -11.43 0.47
C TYR A 74 3.94 -11.17 -1.02
N SER A 75 4.03 -9.91 -1.45
CA SER A 75 4.32 -9.57 -2.86
C SER A 75 5.78 -9.76 -3.20
N GLU A 76 6.04 -10.15 -4.45
CA GLU A 76 7.37 -10.12 -5.03
C GLU A 76 7.94 -8.70 -5.12
N GLY A 77 9.23 -8.61 -5.43
CA GLY A 77 9.97 -7.37 -5.51
C GLY A 77 11.04 -7.26 -4.43
N VAL A 78 11.99 -6.35 -4.66
CA VAL A 78 13.03 -6.08 -3.66
C VAL A 78 12.43 -5.19 -2.57
N PRO A 79 12.54 -5.54 -1.28
CA PRO A 79 11.94 -4.76 -0.21
C PRO A 79 12.44 -3.33 -0.16
N GLY A 80 11.50 -2.38 -0.09
CA GLY A 80 11.80 -0.95 -0.08
C GLY A 80 12.38 -0.42 -1.38
N TYR A 81 12.40 -1.22 -2.45
CA TYR A 81 12.88 -0.83 -3.77
C TYR A 81 11.73 -0.48 -4.70
N VAL A 82 11.84 0.70 -5.29
CA VAL A 82 11.04 1.16 -6.41
C VAL A 82 11.89 2.09 -7.25
N ASP A 83 11.77 2.03 -8.58
CA ASP A 83 12.52 2.92 -9.47
C ASP A 83 11.92 4.34 -9.50
N SER A 84 10.60 4.47 -9.40
CA SER A 84 9.91 5.75 -9.22
C SER A 84 8.52 5.60 -8.59
N TYR A 85 7.94 6.67 -8.01
CA TYR A 85 6.56 6.60 -7.49
C TYR A 85 5.55 6.34 -8.60
N GLU A 86 5.84 6.77 -9.83
CA GLU A 86 5.01 6.58 -11.00
C GLU A 86 4.82 5.09 -11.33
N GLU A 87 5.82 4.24 -11.05
CA GLU A 87 5.66 2.79 -11.20
C GLU A 87 4.62 2.21 -10.25
N VAL A 88 4.64 2.64 -8.98
CA VAL A 88 3.70 2.13 -7.97
C VAL A 88 2.30 2.70 -8.21
N VAL A 89 2.22 3.95 -8.69
CA VAL A 89 0.97 4.53 -9.18
C VAL A 89 0.48 3.78 -10.44
N GLY A 90 1.38 3.31 -11.28
CA GLY A 90 1.09 2.46 -12.43
C GLY A 90 0.44 1.13 -12.02
N ASP A 91 0.92 0.49 -10.95
CA ASP A 91 0.29 -0.72 -10.41
C ASP A 91 -1.14 -0.43 -9.90
N LEU A 92 -1.36 0.73 -9.26
CA LEU A 92 -2.71 1.18 -8.86
C LEU A 92 -3.60 1.46 -10.09
N GLN A 93 -3.07 2.14 -11.10
CA GLN A 93 -3.78 2.44 -12.35
C GLN A 93 -4.18 1.13 -13.03
N MET A 94 -3.24 0.19 -13.19
CA MET A 94 -3.53 -1.12 -13.74
C MET A 94 -4.60 -1.81 -12.89
N ARG A 95 -4.51 -1.76 -11.55
CA ARG A 95 -5.52 -2.40 -10.71
C ARG A 95 -6.92 -1.80 -10.84
N LEU A 96 -6.98 -0.49 -11.10
CA LEU A 96 -8.19 0.26 -11.37
C LEU A 96 -8.69 0.14 -12.82
N GLU A 97 -7.90 -0.44 -13.72
CA GLU A 97 -8.25 -0.70 -15.13
C GLU A 97 -8.44 -2.19 -15.44
N GLU A 98 -7.89 -3.07 -14.60
CA GLU A 98 -7.89 -4.50 -14.81
C GLU A 98 -9.24 -5.13 -14.48
N ASP A 99 -9.83 -5.78 -15.49
CA ASP A 99 -11.10 -6.49 -15.44
C ASP A 99 -11.20 -7.55 -14.33
N SER A 100 -10.09 -8.00 -13.73
CA SER A 100 -10.01 -9.05 -12.71
C SER A 100 -10.00 -8.53 -11.25
N SER A 101 -10.04 -7.21 -11.07
CA SER A 101 -9.99 -6.56 -9.75
C SER A 101 -11.36 -6.57 -9.06
N PRO A 102 -11.64 -5.89 -7.93
CA PRO A 102 -13.04 -5.60 -7.56
C PRO A 102 -13.84 -4.96 -8.72
N MET A 103 -13.18 -4.62 -9.82
CA MET A 103 -13.76 -4.38 -11.14
C MET A 103 -14.53 -5.52 -11.79
N GLN A 104 -14.38 -6.79 -11.39
CA GLN A 104 -15.39 -7.78 -11.79
C GLN A 104 -16.73 -7.44 -11.15
N GLU A 105 -16.76 -7.01 -9.88
CA GLU A 105 -17.98 -6.55 -9.24
C GLU A 105 -18.42 -5.18 -9.76
N GLN A 106 -17.48 -4.26 -10.05
CA GLN A 106 -17.80 -3.01 -10.74
C GLN A 106 -18.39 -3.25 -12.13
N LYS A 107 -17.88 -4.18 -12.94
CA LYS A 107 -18.42 -4.44 -14.28
C LYS A 107 -19.69 -5.29 -14.21
N ARG A 108 -19.76 -6.25 -13.27
CA ARG A 108 -20.94 -7.09 -13.01
C ARG A 108 -22.10 -6.30 -12.42
N TYR A 109 -21.84 -5.34 -11.54
CA TYR A 109 -22.85 -4.60 -10.78
C TYR A 109 -22.90 -3.09 -11.07
N LYS A 110 -21.98 -2.57 -11.89
CA LYS A 110 -21.88 -1.14 -12.28
C LYS A 110 -21.81 -0.18 -11.08
N CYS A 111 -21.11 -0.56 -10.02
CA CYS A 111 -20.95 0.27 -8.82
C CYS A 111 -19.75 1.23 -8.94
N PRO A 112 -19.70 2.36 -8.20
CA PRO A 112 -18.53 3.22 -8.15
C PRO A 112 -17.34 2.55 -7.45
N VAL A 113 -16.12 3.01 -7.77
CA VAL A 113 -14.86 2.55 -7.15
C VAL A 113 -14.20 3.70 -6.38
N PHE A 114 -13.78 3.42 -5.15
CA PHE A 114 -13.04 4.37 -4.31
C PHE A 114 -11.64 3.83 -3.99
N VAL A 115 -10.70 4.73 -3.72
CA VAL A 115 -9.35 4.36 -3.27
C VAL A 115 -9.17 4.87 -1.84
N TYR A 116 -8.91 3.96 -0.91
CA TYR A 116 -8.47 4.27 0.44
C TYR A 116 -6.95 4.17 0.53
N GLY A 117 -6.30 5.17 1.14
CA GLY A 117 -4.86 5.14 1.37
C GLY A 117 -4.47 5.61 2.76
N GLU A 118 -3.66 4.80 3.45
CA GLU A 118 -3.08 5.13 4.75
C GLU A 118 -1.62 5.56 4.60
N SER A 119 -1.20 6.66 5.22
CA SER A 119 0.21 7.09 5.26
C SER A 119 0.86 7.11 3.85
N ALA A 120 1.86 6.27 3.59
CA ALA A 120 2.47 6.14 2.26
C ALA A 120 1.47 5.68 1.18
N GLY A 121 0.49 4.83 1.52
CA GLY A 121 -0.63 4.51 0.64
C GLY A 121 -1.50 5.73 0.32
N GLY A 122 -1.63 6.65 1.28
CA GLY A 122 -2.28 7.95 1.07
C GLY A 122 -1.50 8.85 0.11
N LEU A 123 -0.15 8.83 0.15
CA LEU A 123 0.69 9.49 -0.85
C LEU A 123 0.45 8.91 -2.25
N LEU A 124 0.37 7.58 -2.39
CA LEU A 124 0.10 6.93 -3.67
C LEU A 124 -1.28 7.30 -4.22
N ALA A 125 -2.31 7.29 -3.37
CA ALA A 125 -3.66 7.73 -3.70
C ALA A 125 -3.68 9.19 -4.19
N LEU A 126 -2.98 10.08 -3.48
CA LEU A 126 -2.83 11.49 -3.88
C LEU A 126 -2.07 11.65 -5.20
N ARG A 127 -0.95 10.93 -5.38
CA ARG A 127 -0.17 10.96 -6.62
C ARG A 127 -0.99 10.50 -7.81
N HIS A 128 -1.83 9.48 -7.63
CA HIS A 128 -2.75 9.05 -8.68
C HIS A 128 -3.83 10.09 -8.97
N GLY A 129 -4.60 10.54 -7.98
CA GLY A 129 -5.71 11.48 -8.19
C GLY A 129 -5.25 12.88 -8.62
N VAL A 130 -4.40 13.52 -7.82
CA VAL A 130 -3.91 14.88 -8.06
C VAL A 130 -2.93 14.90 -9.24
N GLY A 131 -2.08 13.89 -9.39
CA GLY A 131 -1.13 13.81 -10.50
C GLY A 131 -1.81 13.74 -11.86
N ARG A 132 -2.92 13.00 -11.98
CA ARG A 132 -3.74 12.99 -13.20
C ARG A 132 -4.32 14.37 -13.52
N ALA A 133 -4.90 15.03 -12.52
CA ALA A 133 -5.47 16.37 -12.70
C ALA A 133 -4.40 17.39 -13.11
N ALA A 134 -3.23 17.38 -12.45
CA ALA A 134 -2.11 18.25 -12.77
C ALA A 134 -1.54 18.00 -14.20
N ALA A 135 -1.61 16.75 -14.67
CA ALA A 135 -1.21 16.37 -16.03
C ALA A 135 -2.30 16.65 -17.09
N GLY A 136 -3.44 17.23 -16.73
CA GLY A 136 -4.55 17.49 -17.65
C GLY A 136 -5.22 16.22 -18.18
N LEU A 137 -5.03 15.08 -17.51
CA LEU A 137 -5.64 13.81 -17.90
C LEU A 137 -7.12 13.78 -17.48
N PRO A 138 -7.99 13.07 -18.23
CA PRO A 138 -9.38 12.90 -17.82
C PRO A 138 -9.48 12.21 -16.45
N PRO A 139 -10.61 12.40 -15.74
CA PRO A 139 -10.89 11.68 -14.49
C PRO A 139 -10.58 10.20 -14.65
N GLY A 140 -9.84 9.66 -13.67
CA GLY A 140 -9.52 8.25 -13.65
C GLY A 140 -10.74 7.38 -13.32
N PRO A 141 -10.58 6.05 -13.36
CA PRO A 141 -11.64 5.08 -13.00
C PRO A 141 -12.13 5.16 -11.53
N ALA A 142 -11.42 5.87 -10.65
CA ALA A 142 -11.82 6.05 -9.27
C ALA A 142 -12.76 7.26 -9.11
N GLU A 143 -13.92 7.04 -8.47
CA GLU A 143 -14.93 8.05 -8.13
C GLU A 143 -14.47 8.99 -7.01
N GLY A 144 -13.60 8.49 -6.12
CA GLY A 144 -13.09 9.29 -5.02
C GLY A 144 -11.97 8.63 -4.22
N TYR A 145 -11.35 9.42 -3.34
CA TYR A 145 -10.23 9.01 -2.51
C TYR A 145 -10.53 9.26 -1.02
N LEU A 146 -10.28 8.25 -0.19
CA LEU A 146 -10.35 8.31 1.27
C LEU A 146 -8.92 8.26 1.82
N LEU A 147 -8.52 9.25 2.61
CA LEU A 147 -7.13 9.39 3.05
C LEU A 147 -7.05 9.34 4.57
N SER A 148 -6.23 8.44 5.09
CA SER A 148 -5.93 8.31 6.52
C SER A 148 -4.48 8.69 6.77
N GLY A 149 -4.25 9.84 7.44
CA GLY A 149 -2.91 10.35 7.74
C GLY A 149 -1.94 10.33 6.55
N PRO A 150 -2.32 10.85 5.35
CA PRO A 150 -1.52 10.70 4.14
C PRO A 150 -0.12 11.34 4.29
N LEU A 151 0.90 10.68 3.73
CA LEU A 151 2.26 11.19 3.71
C LEU A 151 2.37 12.35 2.70
N VAL A 152 2.07 13.57 3.16
CA VAL A 152 2.16 14.78 2.33
C VAL A 152 3.53 15.45 2.44
N LYS A 153 4.11 15.47 3.65
CA LYS A 153 5.41 16.09 3.94
C LYS A 153 6.12 15.35 5.06
N ILE A 154 7.40 15.07 4.84
CA ILE A 154 8.30 14.57 5.89
C ILE A 154 8.81 15.79 6.67
N LYS A 155 8.76 15.72 8.01
CA LYS A 155 9.33 16.77 8.87
C LYS A 155 10.81 16.96 8.55
N GLN A 156 11.26 18.21 8.44
CA GLN A 156 12.64 18.54 8.04
C GLN A 156 13.69 17.85 8.91
N GLU A 157 13.42 17.74 10.22
CA GLU A 157 14.26 17.09 11.21
C GLU A 157 14.45 15.58 10.99
N MET A 158 13.54 14.94 10.25
CA MET A 158 13.62 13.52 9.89
C MET A 158 14.33 13.29 8.54
N ILE A 159 14.67 14.35 7.81
CA ILE A 159 15.39 14.25 6.55
C ILE A 159 16.89 14.17 6.86
N PRO A 160 17.61 13.11 6.44
CA PRO A 160 19.04 13.01 6.68
C PRO A 160 19.80 14.18 6.02
N PRO A 161 20.98 14.56 6.55
CA PRO A 161 21.81 15.59 5.94
C PRO A 161 22.10 15.29 4.46
N PRO A 162 22.23 16.30 3.58
CA PRO A 162 22.41 16.08 2.13
C PRO A 162 23.60 15.18 1.77
N CYS A 163 24.69 15.22 2.54
CA CYS A 163 25.83 14.33 2.34
C CYS A 163 25.48 12.86 2.63
N VAL A 164 24.71 12.59 3.69
CA VAL A 164 24.20 11.26 4.03
C VAL A 164 23.25 10.79 2.95
N VAL A 165 22.34 11.66 2.48
CA VAL A 165 21.48 11.36 1.33
C VAL A 165 22.33 11.00 0.12
N GLY A 166 23.37 11.79 -0.20
CA GLY A 166 24.30 11.50 -1.31
C GLY A 166 24.97 10.13 -1.19
N ILE A 167 25.47 9.77 0.00
CA ILE A 167 26.07 8.46 0.27
C ILE A 167 25.04 7.34 0.10
N VAL A 168 23.85 7.49 0.69
CA VAL A 168 22.75 6.53 0.55
C VAL A 168 22.36 6.36 -0.92
N LYS A 169 22.30 7.45 -1.70
CA LYS A 169 22.02 7.40 -3.14
C LYS A 169 23.09 6.64 -3.94
N ILE A 170 24.37 6.76 -3.59
CA ILE A 170 25.47 6.02 -4.22
C ILE A 170 25.40 4.54 -3.81
N LEU A 171 25.26 4.26 -2.51
CA LEU A 171 25.14 2.89 -2.00
C LEU A 171 23.91 2.17 -2.56
N SER A 172 22.76 2.84 -2.61
CA SER A 172 21.57 2.39 -3.35
C SER A 172 21.92 1.95 -4.77
N ARG A 173 22.67 2.76 -5.52
CA ARG A 173 22.93 2.52 -6.94
C ARG A 173 23.78 1.28 -7.19
N PHE A 174 24.77 1.04 -6.35
CA PHE A 174 25.75 -0.04 -6.55
C PHE A 174 25.52 -1.27 -5.66
N PHE A 175 24.85 -1.08 -4.52
CA PHE A 175 24.58 -2.11 -3.51
C PHE A 175 23.10 -2.04 -3.05
N PRO A 176 22.13 -2.26 -3.94
CA PRO A 176 20.69 -2.07 -3.67
C PRO A 176 20.11 -3.00 -2.61
N ARG A 177 20.82 -4.09 -2.26
CA ARG A 177 20.42 -5.08 -1.24
C ARG A 177 21.09 -4.86 0.11
N LEU A 178 21.88 -3.79 0.27
CA LEU A 178 22.48 -3.48 1.54
C LEU A 178 21.38 -2.96 2.48
N PRO A 179 21.21 -3.48 3.71
CA PRO A 179 20.25 -2.92 4.66
C PRO A 179 20.65 -1.50 5.06
N LEU A 180 19.71 -0.57 5.18
CA LEU A 180 19.99 0.76 5.75
C LEU A 180 19.94 0.70 7.28
N PRO A 181 21.07 0.94 7.98
CA PRO A 181 21.05 1.08 9.42
C PRO A 181 20.24 2.32 9.83
N GLY A 182 19.33 2.17 10.78
CA GLY A 182 18.60 3.28 11.41
C GLY A 182 17.14 3.46 11.00
N ILE A 183 16.60 2.67 10.06
CA ILE A 183 15.16 2.63 9.77
C ILE A 183 14.58 1.31 10.27
N ASP A 184 14.23 1.28 11.56
CA ASP A 184 13.47 0.18 12.16
C ASP A 184 11.98 0.45 11.96
N VAL A 185 11.38 -0.20 10.96
CA VAL A 185 9.94 -0.07 10.65
C VAL A 185 9.11 -0.49 11.86
N VAL A 186 9.54 -1.53 12.58
CA VAL A 186 8.81 -2.11 13.69
C VAL A 186 8.81 -1.19 14.92
N SER A 187 9.85 -0.36 15.08
CA SER A 187 9.89 0.68 16.12
C SER A 187 8.75 1.71 15.98
N THR A 188 8.18 1.88 14.77
CA THR A 188 7.11 2.85 14.51
C THR A 188 5.71 2.33 14.83
N PHE A 189 5.55 1.04 15.09
CA PHE A 189 4.23 0.39 15.19
C PHE A 189 3.44 0.85 16.42
N ASP A 190 4.10 1.18 17.53
CA ASP A 190 3.40 1.72 18.70
C ASP A 190 2.74 3.06 18.39
N ALA A 191 3.45 3.93 17.65
CA ALA A 191 2.94 5.23 17.24
C ALA A 191 1.90 5.11 16.11
N ALA A 192 2.09 4.17 15.19
CA ALA A 192 1.22 3.99 14.04
C ALA A 192 -0.15 3.37 14.40
N PHE A 193 -0.17 2.34 15.25
CA PHE A 193 -1.42 1.69 15.65
C PHE A 193 -2.13 2.39 16.81
N GLY A 194 -1.39 3.01 17.73
CA GLY A 194 -1.93 3.59 18.97
C GLY A 194 -2.50 2.58 19.98
N ASP A 195 -2.95 1.40 19.52
CA ASP A 195 -3.35 0.25 20.31
C ASP A 195 -2.19 -0.75 20.45
N LYS A 196 -1.83 -1.03 21.70
CA LYS A 196 -0.72 -1.93 22.06
C LYS A 196 -0.90 -3.36 21.53
N ARG A 197 -2.15 -3.83 21.35
CA ARG A 197 -2.43 -5.18 20.83
C ARG A 197 -2.03 -5.29 19.36
N TRP A 198 -2.40 -4.30 18.56
CA TRP A 198 -2.05 -4.22 17.14
C TRP A 198 -0.55 -3.98 16.94
N ALA A 199 0.04 -3.11 17.76
CA ALA A 199 1.49 -2.91 17.74
C ALA A 199 2.27 -4.19 18.10
N ALA A 200 1.83 -4.93 19.12
CA ALA A 200 2.44 -6.20 19.51
C ALA A 200 2.27 -7.28 18.44
N ALA A 201 1.08 -7.39 17.84
CA ALA A 201 0.82 -8.33 16.75
C ALA A 201 1.74 -8.04 15.55
N GLY A 202 1.88 -6.77 15.16
CA GLY A 202 2.73 -6.42 14.04
C GLY A 202 4.24 -6.55 14.32
N LYS A 203 4.67 -6.34 15.56
CA LYS A 203 6.06 -6.63 16.00
C LYS A 203 6.44 -8.11 15.91
N ALA A 204 5.44 -8.98 16.10
CA ALA A 204 5.61 -10.44 16.09
C ALA A 204 5.38 -11.07 14.70
N ASP A 205 4.88 -10.29 13.73
CA ASP A 205 4.53 -10.78 12.42
C ASP A 205 5.80 -11.11 11.60
N PRO A 206 6.00 -12.38 11.17
CA PRO A 206 7.18 -12.77 10.40
C PRO A 206 7.22 -12.18 8.99
N VAL A 207 6.09 -11.67 8.49
CA VAL A 207 5.96 -11.05 7.16
C VAL A 207 6.33 -9.57 7.22
N VAL A 208 6.27 -8.96 8.40
CA VAL A 208 6.75 -7.59 8.62
C VAL A 208 8.27 -7.58 8.58
N ARG A 209 8.83 -6.93 7.57
CA ARG A 209 10.27 -6.69 7.44
C ARG A 209 10.71 -5.62 8.45
N ARG A 210 11.59 -5.99 9.38
CA ARG A 210 12.17 -5.09 10.40
C ARG A 210 13.08 -3.99 9.84
N VAL A 211 13.74 -4.26 8.71
CA VAL A 211 14.76 -3.36 8.13
C VAL A 211 14.47 -3.14 6.66
N MET A 212 14.49 -1.87 6.24
CA MET A 212 14.45 -1.48 4.83
C MET A 212 15.81 -1.68 4.16
N ASP A 213 15.83 -2.23 2.95
CA ASP A 213 17.04 -2.25 2.12
C ASP A 213 17.33 -0.84 1.56
N ALA A 214 18.57 -0.61 1.12
CA ALA A 214 19.14 0.74 1.06
C ALA A 214 18.59 1.68 0.00
N ARG A 215 17.59 1.25 -0.75
CA ARG A 215 17.14 1.93 -1.96
C ARG A 215 15.67 2.30 -1.94
N MET A 216 15.32 3.22 -1.03
CA MET A 216 14.21 4.14 -1.30
C MET A 216 14.72 5.27 -2.20
N HIS A 217 14.69 5.06 -3.52
CA HIS A 217 14.98 6.13 -4.47
C HIS A 217 13.68 6.63 -5.10
N VAL A 218 13.37 7.88 -4.82
CA VAL A 218 12.35 8.65 -5.54
C VAL A 218 13.13 9.67 -6.35
N ARG A 219 12.98 9.63 -7.68
CA ARG A 219 13.39 10.76 -8.53
C ARG A 219 12.37 11.89 -8.41
#